data_AF-A0A3B0RPP0-F1
#
_entry.id   AF-A0A3B0RPP0-F1
#
_cell.length_a   1.000
_cell.length_b   1.000
_cell.length_c   1.000
_cell.angle_alpha   90.00
_cell.angle_beta   90.00
_cell.angle_gamma   90.00
#
_symmetry.space_group_name_H-M   'P 1'
#
loop_
_entity.id
_entity.type
_entity.pdbx_description
1 polymer ?
#
loop_
_entity_poly.entity_id
_entity_poly.type
_entity_poly.pdbx_seq_one_letter_code
_entity_poly.pdbx_strand_id
1 'polypeptide(L)'
;MKKIFAFFAAMGLALSLSMPAQAVPPKRVQITGEIVDTWCYVTEIMYAQGTAHFQCAVWCALGGIPVSIKTADGKVYMILRIEGDDTSVANPKVATIQSR
;
A
#
# COMPACT_ATOMS: atom_id res chain seq x y z
N MET A 1 34.12 -42.37 4.77
CA MET A 1 33.49 -41.45 5.75
C MET A 1 33.31 -40.02 5.22
N LYS A 2 34.34 -39.36 4.69
CA LYS A 2 34.25 -37.97 4.17
C LYS A 2 33.26 -37.77 3.00
N LYS A 3 33.15 -38.75 2.09
CA LYS A 3 32.19 -38.75 0.97
C LYS A 3 30.73 -38.98 1.39
N ILE A 4 30.52 -39.68 2.50
CA ILE A 4 29.19 -39.95 3.08
C ILE A 4 28.66 -38.66 3.74
N PHE A 5 29.53 -37.96 4.49
CA PHE A 5 29.20 -36.66 5.07
C PHE A 5 28.84 -35.60 4.01
N ALA A 6 29.57 -35.55 2.89
CA ALA A 6 29.26 -34.64 1.79
C ALA A 6 27.89 -34.95 1.14
N PHE A 7 27.52 -36.23 1.05
CA PHE A 7 26.23 -36.65 0.49
C PHE A 7 25.05 -36.28 1.40
N PHE A 8 25.19 -36.47 2.72
CA PHE A 8 24.17 -36.05 3.69
C PHE A 8 24.03 -34.52 3.79
N ALA A 9 25.13 -33.77 3.67
CA ALA A 9 25.09 -32.30 3.65
C ALA A 9 24.39 -31.76 2.39
N ALA A 10 24.66 -32.32 1.21
CA ALA A 10 24.00 -31.94 -0.04
C ALA A 10 22.49 -32.27 -0.02
N MET A 11 22.12 -33.42 0.55
CA MET A 11 20.71 -33.82 0.66
C MET A 11 19.93 -32.96 1.67
N GLY A 12 20.56 -32.55 2.78
CA GLY A 12 19.96 -31.61 3.74
C GLY A 12 19.69 -30.22 3.16
N LEU A 13 20.60 -29.71 2.32
CA LEU A 13 20.42 -28.42 1.64
C LEU A 13 19.31 -28.49 0.57
N ALA A 14 19.21 -29.58 -0.18
CA ALA A 14 18.14 -29.79 -1.16
C ALA A 14 16.74 -29.88 -0.53
N LEU A 15 16.62 -30.46 0.69
CA LEU A 15 15.34 -30.51 1.41
C LEU A 15 14.88 -29.13 1.92
N SER A 16 15.80 -28.25 2.33
CA SER A 16 15.45 -26.90 2.82
C SER A 16 14.89 -25.96 1.73
N LEU A 17 15.23 -26.19 0.46
CA LEU A 17 14.74 -25.40 -0.68
C LEU A 17 13.32 -25.80 -1.12
N SER A 18 12.78 -26.89 -0.57
CA SER A 18 11.47 -27.44 -0.95
C SER A 18 10.35 -27.12 0.04
N MET A 19 10.63 -26.30 1.08
CA MET A 19 9.59 -25.87 2.01
C MET A 19 8.70 -24.82 1.34
N PRO A 20 7.39 -25.07 1.18
CA PRO A 20 6.47 -24.06 0.67
C PRO A 20 6.48 -22.89 1.65
N ALA A 21 6.75 -21.69 1.15
CA ALA A 21 6.62 -20.47 1.93
C ALA A 21 5.16 -20.35 2.37
N GLN A 22 4.90 -20.57 3.66
CA GLN A 22 3.57 -20.34 4.22
C GLN A 22 3.34 -18.83 4.24
N ALA A 23 2.38 -18.36 3.45
CA ALA A 23 1.96 -16.97 3.49
C ALA A 23 1.41 -16.66 4.89
N VAL A 24 2.00 -15.69 5.57
CA VAL A 24 1.44 -15.18 6.81
C VAL A 24 0.07 -14.59 6.49
N PRO A 25 -1.02 -15.02 7.17
CA PRO A 25 -2.34 -14.49 6.89
C PRO A 25 -2.37 -12.98 7.12
N PRO A 26 -3.01 -12.20 6.22
CA PRO A 26 -3.02 -10.75 6.33
C PRO A 26 -3.73 -10.32 7.62
N LYS A 27 -3.09 -9.45 8.40
CA LYS A 27 -3.69 -8.84 9.59
C LYS A 27 -4.52 -7.64 9.17
N ARG A 28 -5.80 -7.62 9.53
CA ARG A 28 -6.62 -6.41 9.43
C ARG A 28 -6.17 -5.36 10.46
N VAL A 29 -6.03 -4.13 10.01
CA VAL A 29 -5.65 -2.97 10.83
C VAL A 29 -6.61 -1.82 10.55
N GLN A 30 -6.76 -0.92 11.52
CA GLN A 30 -7.41 0.37 11.33
C GLN A 30 -6.34 1.45 11.20
N ILE A 31 -6.50 2.30 10.19
CA ILE A 31 -5.63 3.44 9.92
C ILE A 31 -6.49 4.69 9.98
N THR A 32 -6.01 5.72 10.67
CA THR A 32 -6.68 7.02 10.79
C THR A 32 -5.71 8.11 10.39
N GLY A 33 -6.19 9.07 9.60
CA GLY A 33 -5.37 10.13 9.07
C GLY A 33 -6.11 11.04 8.10
N GLU A 34 -5.37 11.98 7.54
CA GLU A 34 -5.82 12.89 6.48
C GLU A 34 -5.80 12.16 5.14
N ILE A 35 -6.84 12.33 4.31
CA ILE A 35 -6.80 11.84 2.93
C ILE A 35 -6.04 12.85 2.09
N VAL A 36 -4.97 12.40 1.43
CA VAL A 36 -4.09 13.25 0.62
C VAL A 36 -4.05 12.77 -0.84
N ASP A 37 -3.85 13.72 -1.76
CA ASP A 37 -3.36 13.41 -3.10
C ASP A 37 -1.95 12.82 -2.99
N THR A 38 -1.79 11.55 -3.37
CA THR A 38 -0.51 10.85 -3.22
C THR A 38 0.59 11.45 -4.10
N TRP A 39 0.24 11.92 -5.30
CA TRP A 39 1.21 12.50 -6.22
C TRP A 39 1.76 13.80 -5.64
N CYS A 40 0.90 14.74 -5.28
CA CYS A 40 1.32 16.02 -4.74
C CYS A 40 2.05 15.85 -3.40
N TYR A 41 1.60 14.93 -2.53
CA TYR A 41 2.24 14.68 -1.25
C TYR A 41 3.65 14.10 -1.38
N VAL A 42 3.85 13.10 -2.25
CA VAL A 42 5.15 12.42 -2.39
C VAL A 42 6.15 13.22 -3.22
N THR A 43 5.68 13.93 -4.26
CA THR A 43 6.58 14.70 -5.14
C THR A 43 6.94 16.06 -4.58
N GLU A 44 6.17 16.57 -3.61
CA GLU A 44 6.32 17.91 -3.06
C GLU A 44 6.32 19.01 -4.16
N ILE A 45 5.68 18.75 -5.30
CA ILE A 45 5.59 19.70 -6.42
C ILE A 45 4.93 21.03 -6.01
N MET A 46 4.13 20.99 -4.94
CA MET A 46 3.52 22.14 -4.29
C MET A 46 3.17 21.80 -2.83
N TYR A 47 2.64 22.78 -2.09
CA TYR A 47 2.10 22.54 -0.76
C TYR A 47 0.82 21.70 -0.82
N ALA A 48 0.93 20.41 -0.52
CA ALA A 48 -0.09 19.38 -0.79
C ALA A 48 -1.08 19.14 0.38
N GLN A 49 -1.21 20.09 1.32
CA GLN A 49 -1.92 19.86 2.59
C GLN A 49 -2.86 21.01 2.95
N GLY A 50 -3.84 20.70 3.81
CA GLY A 50 -4.75 21.69 4.38
C GLY A 50 -5.79 22.23 3.39
N THR A 51 -6.56 23.22 3.86
CA THR A 51 -7.72 23.75 3.13
C THR A 51 -7.36 24.40 1.80
N ALA A 52 -6.15 24.96 1.68
CA ALA A 52 -5.68 25.58 0.44
C ALA A 52 -5.52 24.57 -0.70
N HIS A 53 -5.23 23.30 -0.39
CA HIS A 53 -5.01 22.26 -1.40
C HIS A 53 -6.23 21.36 -1.63
N PHE A 54 -7.27 21.50 -0.82
CA PHE A 54 -8.45 20.64 -0.81
C PHE A 54 -9.09 20.46 -2.20
N GLN A 55 -9.39 21.56 -2.89
CA GLN A 55 -10.07 21.51 -4.19
C GLN A 55 -9.22 20.80 -5.25
N CYS A 56 -7.91 21.05 -5.24
CA CYS A 56 -6.97 20.36 -6.13
C CYS A 56 -6.96 18.86 -5.86
N ALA A 57 -6.89 18.46 -4.60
CA ALA A 57 -6.88 17.04 -4.22
C ALA A 57 -8.15 16.30 -4.65
N VAL A 58 -9.33 16.95 -4.55
CA VAL A 58 -10.60 16.39 -5.04
C VAL A 58 -10.58 16.20 -6.56
N TRP A 59 -10.09 17.19 -7.32
CA TRP A 59 -9.97 17.07 -8.78
C TRP A 59 -8.96 16.00 -9.20
N CYS A 60 -7.83 15.88 -8.51
CA CYS A 60 -6.86 14.81 -8.77
C CYS A 60 -7.47 13.42 -8.52
N ALA A 61 -8.22 13.25 -7.43
CA ALA A 61 -8.93 11.99 -7.17
C ALA A 61 -9.95 11.65 -8.26
N LEU A 62 -10.74 12.63 -8.70
CA LEU A 62 -11.67 12.47 -9.83
C LEU A 62 -10.96 12.21 -11.16
N GLY A 63 -9.76 12.78 -11.34
CA GLY A 63 -8.88 12.56 -12.49
C GLY A 63 -8.14 11.21 -12.45
N GLY A 64 -8.34 10.42 -11.40
CA GLY A 64 -7.82 9.06 -11.28
C GLY A 64 -6.46 8.92 -10.60
N ILE A 65 -5.98 9.98 -9.94
CA ILE A 65 -4.81 9.89 -9.07
C ILE A 65 -5.19 9.10 -7.81
N PRO A 66 -4.48 8.01 -7.47
CA PRO A 66 -4.71 7.29 -6.23
C PRO A 66 -4.48 8.20 -5.01
N VAL A 67 -5.39 8.14 -4.06
CA VAL A 67 -5.26 8.85 -2.78
C VAL A 67 -4.63 7.97 -1.71
N SER A 68 -4.10 8.61 -0.68
CA SER A 68 -3.53 7.93 0.48
C SER A 68 -4.09 8.45 1.79
N ILE A 69 -4.05 7.61 2.83
CA ILE A 69 -4.24 8.06 4.22
C ILE A 69 -2.86 8.41 4.79
N LYS A 70 -2.68 9.69 5.11
CA LYS A 70 -1.51 10.20 5.83
C LYS A 70 -1.81 10.22 7.32
N THR A 71 -1.13 9.38 8.09
CA THR A 71 -1.27 9.32 9.54
C THR A 71 -0.55 10.49 10.23
N ALA A 72 -0.85 10.71 11.52
CA ALA A 72 -0.22 11.76 12.32
C ALA A 72 1.30 11.59 12.46
N ASP A 73 1.82 10.36 12.40
CA ASP A 73 3.26 10.05 12.40
C ASP A 73 3.89 10.10 10.99
N GLY A 74 3.16 10.60 9.98
CA GLY A 74 3.67 10.84 8.64
C GLY A 74 3.70 9.63 7.71
N LYS A 75 3.21 8.46 8.15
CA LYS A 75 3.10 7.27 7.28
C LYS A 75 1.98 7.48 6.25
N VAL A 76 2.21 6.93 5.06
CA VAL A 76 1.29 7.06 3.93
C VAL A 76 0.81 5.68 3.53
N TYR A 77 -0.51 5.49 3.54
CA TYR A 77 -1.15 4.25 3.13
C TYR A 77 -1.97 4.50 1.86
N MET A 78 -1.44 4.05 0.73
CA MET A 78 -2.13 4.19 -0.57
C MET A 78 -3.36 3.29 -0.61
N ILE A 79 -4.48 3.88 -1.03
CA ILE A 79 -5.73 3.16 -1.19
C ILE A 79 -5.75 2.52 -2.58
N LEU A 80 -5.69 1.19 -2.63
CA LEU A 80 -5.74 0.44 -3.89
C LEU A 80 -7.14 -0.05 -4.26
N ARG A 81 -8.04 -0.10 -3.28
CA ARG A 81 -9.43 -0.57 -3.44
C ARG A 81 -10.31 0.09 -2.40
N ILE A 82 -11.54 0.38 -2.80
CA ILE A 82 -12.61 0.76 -1.89
C ILE A 82 -13.73 -0.26 -2.00
N GLU A 83 -14.11 -0.83 -0.85
CA GLU A 83 -15.19 -1.81 -0.74
C GLU A 83 -15.03 -2.97 -1.76
N GLY A 84 -16.02 -3.18 -2.64
CA GLY A 84 -16.07 -4.25 -3.62
C GLY A 84 -15.51 -3.91 -5.00
N ASP A 85 -14.93 -2.72 -5.20
CA ASP A 85 -14.31 -2.36 -6.47
C ASP A 85 -12.86 -2.82 -6.51
N ASP A 86 -12.61 -3.96 -7.16
CA ASP A 86 -11.30 -4.57 -7.33
C ASP A 86 -10.63 -4.23 -8.67
N THR A 87 -11.26 -3.34 -9.46
CA THR A 87 -10.78 -3.00 -10.81
C THR A 87 -10.27 -1.57 -10.93
N SER A 88 -10.63 -0.67 -10.00
CA SER A 88 -10.28 0.74 -10.06
C SER A 88 -9.69 1.28 -8.76
N VAL A 89 -8.52 1.92 -8.89
CA VAL A 89 -7.91 2.76 -7.84
C VAL A 89 -8.51 4.18 -7.80
N ALA A 90 -9.34 4.51 -8.79
CA ALA A 90 -9.96 5.82 -9.01
C ALA A 90 -11.46 5.80 -8.68
N ASN A 91 -11.84 5.16 -7.58
CA ASN A 91 -13.24 5.00 -7.23
C ASN A 91 -13.90 6.37 -6.92
N PRO A 92 -15.00 6.77 -7.57
CA PRO A 92 -15.65 8.07 -7.34
C PRO A 92 -16.09 8.32 -5.89
N LYS A 93 -16.28 7.26 -5.09
CA LYS A 93 -16.55 7.39 -3.65
C LYS A 93 -15.42 8.11 -2.91
N VAL A 94 -14.17 8.02 -3.39
CA VAL A 94 -13.04 8.78 -2.83
C VAL A 94 -13.37 10.27 -2.76
N ALA A 95 -13.84 10.85 -3.86
CA ALA A 95 -14.16 12.26 -3.92
C ALA A 95 -15.29 12.63 -2.94
N THR A 96 -16.28 11.75 -2.76
CA THR A 96 -17.36 11.96 -1.78
C THR A 96 -16.85 11.87 -0.34
N ILE A 97 -15.88 11.01 -0.05
CA ILE A 97 -15.26 10.88 1.28
C ILE A 97 -14.38 12.11 1.56
N GLN A 98 -13.61 12.56 0.57
CA GLN A 98 -12.77 13.74 0.68
C GLN A 98 -13.59 15.03 0.82
N SER A 99 -14.74 15.13 0.15
CA SER A 99 -15.51 16.37 0.06
C SER A 99 -16.50 16.61 1.20
N ARG A 100 -16.50 15.76 2.24
CA ARG A 100 -17.38 15.85 3.41
C ARG A 100 -16.61 16.37 4.62
#